data_AF-A0A4Y2NQT3-F1
#
_entry.id   AF-A0A4Y2NQT3-F1
#
_cell.length_a   1.000
_cell.length_b   1.000
_cell.length_c   1.000
_cell.angle_alpha   90.00
_cell.angle_beta   90.00
_cell.angle_gamma   90.00
#
_symmetry.space_group_name_H-M   'P 1'
#
loop_
_entity.id
_entity.type
_entity.pdbx_description
1 polymer ?
#
loop_
_entity_poly.entity_id
_entity_poly.type
_entity_poly.pdbx_seq_one_letter_code
_entity_poly.pdbx_strand_id
1 'polypeptide(L)'
;MTTEDTWSVSEIQKAQLEDPDTRPILEKKLKLADRPSRQEVTPESTATKRYWALWDSLHLKDGVLYRKWENDDESSCRFQLILPKGRIQEVLQETHDSASGGHFGIMKTLRRIRERFYWDRLRADV
;
A
#
# COMPACT_ATOMS: atom_id res chain seq x y z
N MET A 1 16.59 -8.32 9.30
CA MET A 1 16.37 -7.16 8.43
C MET A 1 14.88 -7.07 8.17
N THR A 2 14.25 -5.93 8.48
CA THR A 2 12.81 -5.72 8.29
C THR A 2 12.59 -5.16 6.89
N THR A 3 11.57 -5.64 6.17
CA THR A 3 11.30 -5.45 4.72
C THR A 3 11.04 -4.00 4.23
N GLU A 4 11.37 -2.99 5.05
CA GLU A 4 11.37 -1.56 4.66
C GLU A 4 12.71 -1.22 4.01
N ASP A 5 13.75 -2.01 4.30
CA ASP A 5 15.08 -1.89 3.70
C ASP A 5 15.22 -2.64 2.36
N THR A 6 14.17 -3.30 1.86
CA THR A 6 14.28 -4.19 0.68
C THR A 6 14.35 -3.42 -0.65
N TRP A 7 13.65 -2.28 -0.76
CA TRP A 7 13.63 -1.48 -1.99
C TRP A 7 13.95 -0.03 -1.71
N SER A 8 14.70 0.59 -2.62
CA SER A 8 14.87 2.04 -2.60
C SER A 8 13.55 2.76 -2.88
N VAL A 9 13.44 3.99 -2.37
CA VAL A 9 12.29 4.87 -2.63
C VAL A 9 12.03 5.03 -4.13
N SER A 10 13.09 5.17 -4.94
CA SER A 10 13.00 5.30 -6.40
C SER A 10 12.44 4.05 -7.07
N GLU A 11 12.80 2.85 -6.61
CA GLU A 11 12.28 1.60 -7.17
C GLU A 11 10.78 1.45 -6.88
N ILE A 12 10.35 1.80 -5.67
CA ILE A 12 8.94 1.77 -5.29
C ILE A 12 8.13 2.81 -6.03
N GLN A 13 8.64 4.04 -6.13
CA GLN A 13 7.99 5.10 -6.89
C GLN A 13 7.80 4.69 -8.34
N LYS A 14 8.86 4.16 -8.97
CA LYS A 14 8.81 3.64 -10.34
C LYS A 14 7.76 2.54 -10.47
N ALA A 15 7.75 1.58 -9.55
CA ALA A 15 6.78 0.49 -9.59
C ALA A 15 5.32 0.96 -9.41
N GLN A 16 5.07 1.99 -8.59
CA GLN A 16 3.74 2.61 -8.48
C GLN A 16 3.34 3.38 -9.75
N LEU A 17 4.30 4.01 -10.42
CA LEU A 17 4.05 4.67 -11.72
C LEU A 17 3.84 3.67 -12.85
N GLU A 18 4.41 2.47 -12.80
CA GLU A 18 4.23 1.43 -13.81
C GLU A 18 2.94 0.60 -13.59
N ASP A 19 2.42 0.57 -12.36
CA ASP A 19 1.22 -0.19 -12.02
C ASP A 19 -0.06 0.57 -12.45
N PRO A 20 -0.89 -0.01 -13.34
CA PRO A 20 -2.10 0.64 -13.86
C PRO A 20 -3.13 0.99 -12.78
N ASP A 21 -3.12 0.30 -11.64
CA ASP A 21 -4.10 0.52 -10.58
C ASP A 21 -3.70 1.66 -9.63
N THR A 22 -2.40 1.83 -9.38
CA THR A 22 -1.85 2.84 -8.45
C THR A 22 -1.40 4.12 -9.14
N ARG A 23 -0.86 4.04 -10.36
CA ARG A 23 -0.42 5.19 -11.17
C ARG A 23 -1.46 6.31 -11.24
N PRO A 24 -2.74 6.06 -11.56
CA PRO A 24 -3.70 7.15 -11.74
C PRO A 24 -3.98 7.93 -10.45
N ILE A 25 -3.79 7.32 -9.28
CA ILE A 25 -3.95 7.98 -7.98
C ILE A 25 -2.69 8.73 -7.61
N LEU A 26 -1.51 8.13 -7.83
CA LEU A 26 -0.23 8.78 -7.57
C LEU A 26 -0.09 10.07 -8.39
N GLU A 27 -0.36 10.02 -9.70
CA GLU A 27 -0.32 11.19 -10.58
C GLU A 27 -1.29 12.28 -10.13
N LYS A 28 -2.50 11.90 -9.71
CA LYS A 28 -3.50 12.85 -9.21
C LYS A 28 -3.05 13.46 -7.88
N LYS A 29 -2.51 12.67 -6.93
CA LYS A 29 -2.01 13.17 -5.63
C LYS A 29 -0.81 14.11 -5.78
N LEU A 30 0.00 13.93 -6.82
CA LEU A 30 1.11 14.83 -7.13
C LEU A 30 0.65 16.20 -7.67
N LYS A 31 -0.53 16.25 -8.32
CA LYS A 31 -1.02 17.44 -9.03
C LYS A 31 -2.15 18.18 -8.32
N LEU A 32 -2.95 17.47 -7.52
CA LEU A 32 -4.17 17.97 -6.91
C LEU A 32 -4.06 17.92 -5.38
N ALA A 33 -4.47 19.00 -4.72
CA ALA A 33 -4.64 19.01 -3.27
C ALA A 33 -5.90 18.21 -2.87
N ASP A 34 -7.00 18.47 -3.58
CA ASP A 34 -8.32 17.93 -3.25
C ASP A 34 -8.62 16.60 -3.96
N ARG A 35 -9.55 15.84 -3.38
CA ARG A 35 -10.02 14.58 -3.95
C ARG A 35 -10.71 14.82 -5.29
N PRO A 36 -10.30 14.13 -6.38
CA PRO A 36 -11.01 14.16 -7.65
C PRO A 36 -12.48 13.79 -7.49
N SER A 37 -13.35 14.32 -8.34
CA SER A 37 -14.76 13.96 -8.34
C SER A 37 -14.97 12.49 -8.74
N ARG A 38 -16.15 11.94 -8.38
CA ARG A 38 -16.52 10.57 -8.75
C ARG A 38 -16.56 10.37 -10.27
N GLN A 39 -16.94 11.38 -11.03
CA GLN A 39 -17.03 11.30 -12.49
C GLN A 39 -15.65 11.11 -13.12
N GLU A 40 -14.63 11.81 -12.60
CA GLU A 40 -13.25 11.71 -13.08
C GLU A 40 -12.61 10.34 -12.86
N VAL A 41 -13.03 9.61 -11.81
CA VAL A 41 -12.52 8.25 -11.52
C VAL A 41 -13.44 7.13 -12.01
N THR A 42 -14.59 7.47 -12.61
CA THR A 42 -15.52 6.47 -13.17
C THR A 42 -14.90 5.56 -14.23
N PRO A 43 -14.02 6.02 -15.15
CA PRO A 43 -13.41 5.13 -16.14
C PRO A 43 -12.30 4.24 -15.56
N GLU A 44 -11.85 4.49 -14.33
CA GLU A 44 -10.72 3.80 -13.72
C GLU A 44 -11.10 2.39 -13.22
N SER A 45 -10.08 1.59 -12.91
CA SER A 45 -10.27 0.22 -12.41
C SER A 45 -10.95 0.20 -11.03
N THR A 46 -11.49 -0.96 -10.65
CA THR A 46 -12.05 -1.16 -9.30
C THR A 46 -11.00 -0.94 -8.21
N ALA A 47 -9.74 -1.33 -8.43
CA ALA A 47 -8.67 -1.12 -7.47
C ALA A 47 -8.33 0.37 -7.34
N THR A 48 -8.21 1.10 -8.45
CA THR A 48 -8.01 2.55 -8.46
C THR A 48 -9.12 3.27 -7.72
N LYS A 49 -10.39 2.89 -7.94
CA LYS A 49 -11.56 3.46 -7.24
C LYS A 49 -11.51 3.23 -5.73
N ARG A 50 -10.96 2.11 -5.27
CA ARG A 50 -10.80 1.85 -3.83
C ARG A 50 -9.70 2.71 -3.22
N TYR A 51 -8.59 2.90 -3.92
CA TYR A 51 -7.57 3.87 -3.51
C TYR A 51 -8.12 5.30 -3.51
N TRP A 52 -8.92 5.68 -4.51
CA TRP A 52 -9.63 6.96 -4.52
C TRP A 52 -10.56 7.15 -3.32
N ALA A 53 -11.30 6.10 -2.90
CA ALA A 53 -12.13 6.16 -1.70
C ALA A 53 -11.32 6.43 -0.42
N LEU A 54 -10.03 6.09 -0.43
CA LEU A 54 -9.09 6.32 0.67
C LEU A 54 -8.34 7.66 0.56
N TRP A 55 -8.64 8.51 -0.43
CA TRP A 55 -7.84 9.71 -0.77
C TRP A 55 -7.41 10.56 0.42
N ASP A 56 -8.31 10.80 1.36
CA ASP A 56 -8.08 11.67 2.52
C ASP A 56 -7.05 11.05 3.48
N SER A 57 -6.94 9.72 3.47
CA SER A 57 -5.91 8.97 4.19
C SER A 57 -4.65 8.73 3.36
N LEU A 58 -4.59 9.15 2.10
CA LEU A 58 -3.41 8.95 1.24
C LEU A 58 -2.45 10.13 1.34
N HIS A 59 -1.17 9.81 1.55
CA HIS A 59 -0.08 10.77 1.71
C HIS A 59 1.08 10.41 0.78
N LEU A 60 1.76 11.45 0.30
CA LEU A 60 3.01 11.30 -0.43
C LEU A 60 4.19 11.47 0.53
N LYS A 61 5.19 10.60 0.40
CA LYS A 61 6.50 10.75 1.03
C LYS A 61 7.54 10.49 -0.05
N ASP A 62 8.38 11.49 -0.34
CA ASP A 62 9.39 11.40 -1.41
C ASP A 62 8.83 10.90 -2.75
N GLY A 63 7.59 11.30 -3.06
CA GLY A 63 6.87 10.92 -4.27
C GLY A 63 6.35 9.48 -4.30
N VAL A 64 6.39 8.75 -3.18
CA VAL A 64 5.77 7.43 -2.99
C VAL A 64 4.45 7.57 -2.24
N LEU A 65 3.45 6.81 -2.67
CA LEU A 65 2.11 6.80 -2.10
C LEU A 65 2.02 5.88 -0.87
N TYR A 66 1.59 6.44 0.26
CA TYR A 66 1.30 5.76 1.51
C TYR A 66 -0.14 5.99 1.93
N ARG A 67 -0.67 5.07 2.72
CA ARG A 67 -1.91 5.21 3.47
C ARG A 67 -1.60 5.48 4.93
N LYS A 68 -2.07 6.60 5.45
CA LYS A 68 -2.08 6.89 6.89
C LYS A 68 -3.24 6.15 7.54
N TRP A 69 -2.95 5.51 8.66
CA TRP A 69 -3.92 4.89 9.54
C TRP A 69 -3.74 5.49 10.93
N GLU A 70 -4.77 6.18 11.41
CA GLU A 70 -4.85 6.70 12.77
C GLU A 70 -5.74 5.75 13.57
N ASN A 71 -5.28 5.29 14.74
CA ASN A 71 -6.18 4.65 15.70
C ASN A 71 -6.94 5.74 16.46
N ASP A 72 -8.12 5.38 16.99
CA ASP A 72 -8.97 6.27 17.82
C ASP A 72 -8.26 6.82 19.08
N ASP A 73 -7.11 6.26 19.46
CA ASP A 73 -6.29 6.69 20.59
C ASP A 73 -5.32 7.85 20.30
N GLU A 74 -5.31 8.39 19.06
CA GLU A 74 -4.42 9.46 18.53
C GLU A 74 -2.90 9.23 18.72
N SER A 75 -2.49 8.14 19.38
CA SER A 75 -1.12 7.93 19.87
C SER A 75 -0.23 7.21 18.87
N SER A 76 -0.81 6.55 17.86
CA SER A 76 -0.08 5.81 16.83
C SER A 76 -0.57 6.15 15.42
N CYS A 77 0.13 7.08 14.77
CA CYS A 77 0.02 7.31 13.34
C CYS A 77 0.86 6.25 12.60
N ARG A 78 0.22 5.35 11.86
CA ARG A 78 0.91 4.34 11.04
C ARG A 78 0.81 4.69 9.57
N PHE A 79 1.89 4.48 8.83
CA PHE A 79 1.91 4.62 7.38
C PHE A 79 2.11 3.25 6.75
N GLN A 80 1.15 2.85 5.94
CA GLN A 80 1.21 1.64 5.13
C GLN A 80 1.63 2.01 3.72
N LEU A 81 2.67 1.39 3.18
CA LEU A 81 3.03 1.55 1.77
C LEU A 81 1.89 1.00 0.89
N ILE A 82 1.44 1.80 -0.08
CA ILE A 82 0.54 1.30 -1.14
C ILE A 82 1.38 0.41 -2.05
N LEU A 83 1.22 -0.91 -1.92
CA LEU A 83 2.08 -1.85 -2.62
C LEU A 83 1.59 -2.04 -4.06
N PRO A 84 2.44 -1.79 -5.08
CA PRO A 84 2.05 -2.04 -6.47
C PRO A 84 1.91 -3.53 -6.73
N LYS A 85 1.00 -3.90 -7.64
CA LYS A 85 0.62 -5.31 -7.87
C LYS A 85 1.80 -6.24 -8.13
N GLY A 86 2.80 -5.77 -8.87
CA GLY A 86 4.00 -6.56 -9.21
C GLY A 86 4.88 -6.94 -8.02
N ARG A 87 4.75 -6.27 -6.87
CA ARG A 87 5.53 -6.52 -5.65
C ARG A 87 4.78 -7.33 -4.59
N ILE A 88 3.49 -7.62 -4.80
CA ILE A 88 2.67 -8.36 -3.83
C ILE A 88 3.26 -9.76 -3.57
N GLN A 89 3.61 -10.49 -4.63
CA GLN A 89 4.14 -11.85 -4.48
C GLN A 89 5.48 -11.90 -3.73
N GLU A 90 6.33 -10.89 -3.89
CA GLU A 90 7.60 -10.76 -3.17
C GLU A 90 7.34 -10.62 -1.66
N VAL A 91 6.41 -9.73 -1.27
CA VAL A 91 5.99 -9.58 0.13
C VAL A 91 5.35 -10.86 0.68
N LEU A 92 4.54 -11.56 -0.12
CA LEU A 92 3.91 -12.81 0.31
C LEU A 92 4.94 -13.95 0.44
N GLN A 93 5.93 -14.05 -0.44
CA GLN A 93 6.93 -15.13 -0.39
C GLN A 93 7.89 -15.01 0.79
N GLU A 94 8.33 -13.80 1.13
CA GLU A 94 9.16 -13.55 2.33
C GLU A 94 8.48 -14.06 3.62
N THR A 95 7.14 -14.17 3.59
CA THR A 95 6.33 -14.64 4.72
C THR A 95 6.35 -16.16 4.88
N HIS A 96 6.59 -16.88 3.78
CA HIS A 96 6.68 -18.34 3.75
C HIS A 96 8.10 -18.85 4.08
N ASP A 97 9.15 -18.15 3.66
CA ASP A 97 10.54 -18.59 3.87
C ASP A 97 11.06 -18.37 5.30
N SER A 98 10.34 -17.59 6.11
CA SER A 98 10.64 -17.41 7.54
C SER A 98 10.13 -18.57 8.44
N ALA A 99 9.74 -19.71 7.84
CA ALA A 99 9.10 -20.85 8.50
C ALA A 99 10.05 -21.71 9.37
N SER A 100 10.77 -21.09 10.30
CA SER A 100 11.34 -21.78 11.46
C SER A 100 10.42 -21.78 12.68
N GLY A 101 9.11 -21.47 12.57
CA GLY A 101 8.27 -21.42 13.77
C GLY A 101 6.76 -21.36 13.61
N GLY A 102 6.11 -22.51 13.36
CA GLY A 102 4.73 -22.84 13.75
C GLY A 102 3.58 -21.88 13.36
N HIS A 103 2.34 -22.26 13.75
CA HIS A 103 1.11 -21.45 13.57
C HIS A 103 1.26 -20.01 14.15
N PHE A 104 2.12 -19.84 15.17
CA PHE A 104 2.44 -18.57 15.80
C PHE A 104 3.31 -17.64 14.91
N GLY A 105 4.12 -18.19 14.00
CA GLY A 105 4.91 -17.44 13.03
C GLY A 105 4.04 -16.81 11.94
N ILE A 106 3.04 -17.55 11.45
CA ILE A 106 2.10 -17.09 10.41
C ILE A 106 1.31 -15.85 10.88
N MET A 107 0.73 -15.88 12.08
CA MET A 107 -0.02 -14.73 12.65
C MET A 107 0.86 -13.50 12.91
N LYS A 108 2.11 -13.69 13.38
CA LYS A 108 3.08 -12.59 13.53
C LYS A 108 3.42 -11.96 12.18
N THR A 109 3.42 -12.75 11.12
CA THR A 109 3.76 -12.30 9.78
C THR A 109 2.60 -11.59 9.07
N LEU A 110 1.37 -12.08 9.19
CA LEU A 110 0.17 -11.38 8.71
C LEU A 110 -0.01 -10.01 9.38
N ARG A 111 0.25 -9.94 10.68
CA ARG A 111 0.25 -8.69 11.43
C ARG A 111 1.28 -7.71 10.88
N ARG A 112 2.52 -8.15 10.62
CA ARG A 112 3.58 -7.31 10.05
C ARG A 112 3.25 -6.79 8.65
N ILE A 113 2.66 -7.62 7.79
CA ILE A 113 2.20 -7.18 6.46
C ILE A 113 1.14 -6.08 6.63
N ARG A 114 0.12 -6.33 7.45
CA ARG A 114 -0.95 -5.36 7.72
C ARG A 114 -0.47 -4.11 8.44
N GLU A 115 0.66 -4.16 9.15
CA GLU A 115 1.22 -2.97 9.79
C GLU A 115 1.94 -2.06 8.79
N ARG A 116 2.44 -2.60 7.66
CA ARG A 116 3.42 -1.92 6.79
C ARG A 116 2.97 -1.73 5.35
N PHE A 117 2.05 -2.57 4.87
CA PHE A 117 1.60 -2.57 3.48
C PHE A 117 0.08 -2.51 3.39
N TYR A 118 -0.39 -1.97 2.27
CA TYR A 118 -1.79 -2.00 1.87
C TYR A 118 -1.91 -2.19 0.35
N TRP A 119 -2.83 -3.03 -0.08
CA TRP A 119 -3.30 -3.13 -1.47
C TRP A 119 -4.78 -3.53 -1.48
N ASP A 120 -5.49 -3.28 -2.59
CA ASP A 120 -6.94 -3.54 -2.76
C ASP A 120 -7.38 -4.88 -2.15
N ARG A 121 -6.68 -5.95 -2.54
CA ARG A 121 -7.05 -7.33 -2.21
C ARG A 121 -6.32 -7.92 -1.02
N LEU A 122 -5.68 -7.08 -0.18
CA LEU A 122 -4.87 -7.56 0.94
C LEU A 122 -5.60 -8.61 1.78
N ARG A 123 -6.87 -8.37 2.14
CA ARG A 123 -7.65 -9.31 2.96
C ARG A 123 -7.98 -10.65 2.29
N ALA A 124 -7.99 -10.71 0.96
CA ALA A 124 -8.27 -11.93 0.21
C ALA A 124 -6.98 -12.69 -0.15
N ASP A 125 -5.86 -11.98 -0.27
CA ASP A 125 -4.56 -12.53 -0.64
C ASP A 125 -3.75 -13.02 0.58
N VAL A 126 -4.15 -12.66 1.82
CA VAL A 126 -3.47 -13.03 3.08
C VAL A 126 -4.37 -13.69 4.11
#